data_AF-A0A963AUH1-F1
#
_entry.id   AF-A0A963AUH1-F1
#
_cell.length_a   1.000
_cell.length_b   1.000
_cell.length_c   1.000
_cell.angle_alpha   90.00
_cell.angle_beta   90.00
_cell.angle_gamma   90.00
#
_symmetry.space_group_name_H-M   'P 1'
#
loop_
_entity.id
_entity.type
_entity.pdbx_description
1 polymer ?
#
loop_
_entity_poly.entity_id
_entity_poly.type
_entity_poly.pdbx_seq_one_letter_code
_entity_poly.pdbx_strand_id
1 'polypeptide(L)'
;MRSRILRLAGAVCIGIGFGCASLRAMAESDSPFNALFEASLASKKGVIVYVNGQSIPGRVTRMPDGHTVELANREYDRIVVRLDRIDAVAGNP
;
A
#
# COMPACT_ATOMS: atom_id res chain seq x y z
N MET A 1 -31.97 -46.05 -39.18
CA MET A 1 -31.06 -47.01 -38.51
C MET A 1 -29.64 -46.50 -38.68
N ARG A 2 -28.92 -46.24 -37.56
CA ARG A 2 -27.47 -45.95 -37.44
C ARG A 2 -27.06 -44.53 -37.89
N SER A 3 -26.96 -43.54 -36.99
CA SER A 3 -25.88 -43.34 -36.00
C SER A 3 -24.48 -43.56 -36.58
N ARG A 4 -23.63 -42.52 -36.51
CA ARG A 4 -22.24 -42.53 -36.01
C ARG A 4 -21.52 -41.22 -36.39
N ILE A 5 -21.13 -40.45 -35.37
CA ILE A 5 -19.72 -40.20 -34.98
C ILE A 5 -19.07 -39.13 -35.87
N LEU A 6 -19.08 -37.86 -35.44
CA LEU A 6 -18.03 -37.26 -34.60
C LEU A 6 -16.67 -37.23 -35.32
N ARG A 7 -16.34 -36.07 -35.89
CA ARG A 7 -14.95 -35.63 -36.07
C ARG A 7 -14.79 -34.24 -35.49
N LEU A 8 -14.44 -34.24 -34.21
CA LEU A 8 -13.64 -33.20 -33.56
C LEU A 8 -12.38 -32.98 -34.39
N ALA A 9 -12.11 -31.75 -34.83
CA ALA A 9 -10.76 -31.23 -34.99
C ALA A 9 -10.82 -29.73 -35.26
N GLY A 10 -10.22 -28.95 -34.35
CA GLY A 10 -9.61 -27.68 -34.70
C GLY A 10 -10.47 -26.44 -34.49
N ALA A 11 -10.60 -25.99 -33.24
CA ALA A 11 -10.69 -24.57 -32.94
C ALA A 11 -10.09 -24.31 -31.55
N VAL A 12 -8.76 -24.20 -31.54
CA VAL A 12 -7.98 -23.62 -30.43
C VAL A 12 -8.40 -22.16 -30.29
N CYS A 13 -9.17 -21.85 -29.25
CA CYS A 13 -9.40 -20.50 -28.75
C CYS A 13 -9.59 -20.57 -27.21
N ILE A 14 -8.58 -21.04 -26.48
CA ILE A 14 -8.47 -20.79 -25.03
C ILE A 14 -7.19 -19.99 -24.86
N GLY A 15 -7.34 -18.67 -24.82
CA GLY A 15 -6.20 -17.76 -24.74
C GLY A 15 -6.58 -16.28 -24.78
N ILE A 16 -7.80 -15.91 -24.37
CA ILE A 16 -8.09 -14.54 -23.95
C ILE A 16 -8.04 -14.57 -22.42
N GLY A 17 -6.82 -14.71 -21.90
CA GLY A 17 -6.54 -14.46 -20.51
C GLY A 17 -6.72 -12.96 -20.26
N PHE A 18 -7.88 -12.62 -19.70
CA PHE A 18 -8.09 -11.39 -18.94
C PHE A 18 -6.89 -11.17 -18.01
N GLY A 19 -6.05 -10.17 -18.28
CA GLY A 19 -4.92 -9.90 -17.39
C GLY A 19 -3.83 -9.00 -17.95
N CYS A 20 -4.17 -7.96 -18.72
CA CYS A 20 -3.21 -6.93 -19.10
C CYS A 20 -3.74 -5.55 -18.71
N ALA A 21 -3.93 -5.31 -17.40
CA ALA A 21 -4.28 -3.99 -16.89
C ALA A 21 -4.05 -3.86 -15.36
N SER A 22 -2.87 -4.23 -14.84
CA SER A 22 -2.47 -3.80 -13.48
C SER A 22 -1.01 -4.12 -13.09
N LEU A 23 -0.06 -4.15 -14.04
CA LEU A 23 1.37 -4.28 -13.71
C LEU A 23 2.02 -2.94 -13.24
N ARG A 24 1.21 -1.97 -12.79
CA ARG A 24 1.69 -0.65 -12.35
C ARG A 24 1.51 -0.37 -10.86
N ALA A 25 1.33 -1.43 -10.06
CA ALA A 25 1.22 -1.35 -8.60
C ALA A 25 2.43 -1.95 -7.86
N MET A 26 3.53 -2.24 -8.56
CA MET A 26 4.83 -2.56 -7.95
C MET A 26 5.82 -1.41 -8.20
N ALA A 27 5.40 -0.19 -7.88
CA ALA A 27 6.34 0.87 -7.51
C ALA A 27 6.22 0.97 -5.99
N GLU A 28 6.83 -0.02 -5.35
CA GLU A 28 7.12 -0.08 -3.92
C GLU A 28 7.72 1.26 -3.51
N SER A 29 6.89 2.13 -2.94
CA SER A 29 7.34 3.36 -2.31
C SER A 29 8.03 2.95 -1.01
N ASP A 30 9.25 2.48 -1.18
CA ASP A 30 10.14 2.13 -0.09
C ASP A 30 10.66 3.43 0.52
N SER A 31 9.76 4.12 1.23
CA SER A 31 10.13 5.26 2.05
C SER A 31 11.15 4.74 3.07
N PRO A 32 12.28 5.45 3.29
CA PRO A 32 13.28 5.04 4.27
C PRO A 32 12.72 4.94 5.70
N PHE A 33 11.48 5.42 5.91
CA PHE A 33 10.77 5.42 7.18
C PHE A 33 9.74 4.28 7.32
N ASN A 34 9.55 3.43 6.30
CA ASN A 34 8.53 2.37 6.32
C ASN A 34 8.66 1.47 7.55
N ALA A 35 9.88 0.99 7.84
CA ALA A 35 10.12 0.16 9.01
C ALA A 35 9.72 0.83 10.34
N LEU A 36 9.91 2.16 10.46
CA LEU A 36 9.49 2.93 11.63
C LEU A 36 7.97 3.06 11.72
N PHE A 37 7.29 3.27 10.59
CA PHE A 37 5.84 3.35 10.56
C PHE A 37 5.19 2.00 10.84
N GLU A 38 5.74 0.92 10.30
CA GLU A 38 5.32 -0.45 10.59
C GLU A 38 5.53 -0.80 12.07
N ALA A 39 6.68 -0.42 12.65
CA ALA A 39 6.94 -0.59 14.07
C ALA A 39 5.95 0.19 14.93
N SER A 40 5.62 1.43 14.56
CA SER A 40 4.58 2.24 15.23
C SER A 40 3.20 1.59 15.11
N LEU A 41 2.84 1.07 13.94
CA LEU A 41 1.56 0.42 13.68
C LEU A 41 1.41 -0.87 14.51
N ALA A 42 2.47 -1.69 14.58
CA ALA A 42 2.49 -2.95 15.31
C ALA A 42 2.50 -2.74 16.84
N SER A 43 3.38 -1.85 17.32
CA SER A 43 3.55 -1.59 18.76
C SER A 43 2.54 -0.61 19.33
N LYS A 44 1.82 0.12 18.47
CA LYS A 44 0.95 1.26 18.82
C LYS A 44 1.69 2.39 19.56
N LYS A 45 3.03 2.41 19.50
CA LYS A 45 3.85 3.50 20.04
C LYS A 45 3.77 4.71 19.13
N GLY A 46 3.80 5.89 19.74
CA GLY A 46 3.80 7.16 19.01
C GLY A 46 5.13 7.40 18.29
N VAL A 47 5.04 8.15 17.20
CA VAL A 47 6.14 8.73 16.44
C VAL A 47 5.96 10.24 16.37
N ILE A 48 7.04 10.96 16.08
CA ILE A 48 7.01 12.37 15.71
C ILE A 48 7.48 12.45 14.27
N VAL A 49 6.60 12.97 13.40
CA VAL A 49 6.90 13.19 11.99
C VAL A 49 7.24 14.65 11.78
N TYR A 50 8.35 14.93 11.11
CA TYR A 50 8.81 16.28 10.80
C TYR A 50 8.54 16.59 9.32
N VAL A 51 7.81 17.67 9.05
CA VAL A 51 7.34 18.06 7.71
C VAL A 51 7.48 19.57 7.53
N ASN A 52 8.30 20.02 6.59
CA ASN A 52 8.58 21.44 6.34
C ASN A 52 8.94 22.22 7.63
N GLY A 53 9.68 21.59 8.55
CA GLY A 53 10.03 22.15 9.86
C GLY A 53 8.93 22.11 10.93
N GLN A 54 7.74 21.57 10.63
CA GLN A 54 6.69 21.30 11.62
C GLN A 54 6.84 19.91 12.23
N SER A 55 6.70 19.81 13.55
CA SER A 55 6.68 18.53 14.28
C SER A 55 5.24 18.08 14.55
N ILE A 56 4.90 16.87 14.10
CA ILE A 56 3.56 16.28 14.23
C ILE A 56 3.66 15.00 15.06
N PRO A 57 3.30 15.04 16.36
CA PRO A 57 3.24 13.83 17.19
C PRO A 57 1.97 13.03 16.89
N GLY A 58 2.10 11.71 16.79
CA GLY A 58 0.96 10.81 16.64
C GLY A 58 1.36 9.34 16.56
N ARG A 59 0.39 8.43 16.66
CA ARG A 59 0.63 7.01 16.33
C ARG A 59 0.22 6.75 14.89
N VAL A 60 0.92 5.86 14.20
CA VAL A 60 0.48 5.41 12.88
C VAL A 60 -0.78 4.56 13.01
N THR A 61 -1.78 4.85 12.19
CA THR A 61 -3.05 4.12 12.16
C THR A 61 -3.25 3.32 10.88
N ARG A 62 -2.74 3.79 9.74
CA ARG A 62 -2.76 3.10 8.45
C ARG A 62 -1.82 3.73 7.43
N MET A 63 -1.50 2.97 6.38
CA MET A 63 -0.71 3.40 5.22
C MET A 63 -1.43 2.93 3.94
N PRO A 64 -2.43 3.68 3.46
CA PRO A 64 -3.42 3.15 2.51
C PRO A 64 -2.91 2.98 1.07
N ASP A 65 -1.94 3.79 0.65
CA ASP A 65 -1.53 3.91 -0.76
C ASP A 65 -0.01 3.87 -0.94
N GLY A 66 0.74 3.55 0.13
CA GLY A 66 2.20 3.54 0.13
C GLY A 66 2.83 4.92 -0.09
N HIS A 67 2.07 5.99 -0.32
CA HIS A 67 2.56 7.35 -0.52
C HIS A 67 2.14 8.29 0.61
N THR A 68 1.21 7.86 1.44
CA THR A 68 0.73 8.57 2.61
C THR A 68 0.80 7.70 3.85
N VAL A 69 1.03 8.36 4.98
CA VAL A 69 0.92 7.79 6.31
C VAL A 69 -0.20 8.51 7.04
N GLU A 70 -1.08 7.75 7.67
CA GLU A 70 -2.12 8.29 8.54
C GLU A 70 -1.70 8.14 9.99
N LEU A 71 -1.80 9.24 10.71
CA LEU A 71 -1.51 9.37 12.11
C LEU A 71 -2.79 9.74 12.86
N ALA A 72 -2.84 9.42 14.14
CA ALA A 72 -3.86 9.91 15.05
C ALA A 72 -3.22 10.35 16.37
N ASN A 73 -3.76 11.41 16.97
CA ASN A 73 -3.38 11.87 18.30
C ASN A 73 -4.62 12.32 19.10
N ARG A 74 -4.44 12.99 20.25
CA ARG A 74 -5.57 13.41 21.09
C ARG A 74 -6.34 14.60 20.54
N GLU A 75 -5.68 15.44 19.75
CA GLU A 75 -6.26 16.67 19.19
C GLU A 75 -6.97 16.39 17.86
N TYR A 76 -6.37 15.52 17.05
CA TYR A 76 -6.85 15.14 15.73
C TYR A 76 -7.05 13.63 15.65
N ASP A 77 -8.27 13.23 15.32
CA ASP A 77 -8.63 11.84 15.07
C ASP A 77 -7.87 11.26 13.85
N ARG A 78 -7.61 12.09 12.84
CA ARG A 78 -6.91 11.71 11.62
C ARG A 78 -6.05 12.84 11.08
N ILE A 79 -4.78 12.51 10.86
CA ILE A 79 -3.79 13.36 10.22
C ILE A 79 -3.21 12.57 9.05
N VAL A 80 -3.20 13.14 7.85
CA VAL A 80 -2.65 12.47 6.65
C VAL A 80 -1.41 13.23 6.21
N VAL A 81 -0.28 12.54 6.17
CA VAL A 81 1.00 13.10 5.75
C VAL A 81 1.46 12.36 4.51
N ARG A 82 1.89 13.10 3.47
CA ARG A 82 2.54 12.47 2.32
C ARG A 82 3.99 12.14 2.66
N LEU A 83 4.43 10.93 2.31
CA LEU A 83 5.77 10.44 2.58
C LEU A 83 6.86 11.29 1.92
N ASP A 84 6.59 11.82 0.73
CA ASP A 84 7.53 12.66 -0.03
C ASP A 84 7.76 14.06 0.57
N ARG A 85 6.99 14.43 1.61
CA ARG A 85 7.13 15.69 2.35
C ARG A 85 7.78 15.51 3.71
N ILE A 86 8.12 14.29 4.08
CA ILE A 86 8.68 13.98 5.39
C ILE A 86 10.18 14.26 5.36
N ASP A 87 10.61 15.17 6.22
CA ASP A 87 12.03 15.49 6.39
C ASP A 87 12.70 14.47 7.31
N ALA A 88 12.01 14.07 8.38
CA ALA A 88 12.50 13.10 9.35
C ALA A 88 11.36 12.43 10.12
N VAL A 89 11.66 11.28 10.72
CA VAL A 89 10.77 10.57 11.65
C VAL A 89 11.56 10.17 12.88
N ALA A 90 11.06 10.55 14.06
CA ALA A 90 11.56 10.06 15.33
C ALA A 90 10.54 9.07 15.92
N GLY A 91 10.94 7.83 16.09
CA GLY A 91 10.16 6.81 16.79
C GLY A 91 10.92 6.31 18.00
N ASN A 92 10.17 5.91 19.03
CA ASN A 92 10.74 5.14 20.13
C ASN A 92 10.57 3.65 19.79
N PRO A 93 11.65 2.90 19.48
CA PRO A 93 11.56 1.45 19.25
C PRO A 93 10.95 0.73 20.47
#